data_AF-A0A377JNI4-F1
#
_entry.id   AF-A0A377JNI4-F1
#
_cell.length_a   1.000
_cell.length_b   1.000
_cell.length_c   1.000
_cell.angle_alpha   90.00
_cell.angle_beta   90.00
_cell.angle_gamma   90.00
#
_symmetry.space_group_name_H-M   'P 1'
#
loop_
_entity.id
_entity.type
_entity.pdbx_description
1 polymer ?
#
loop_
_entity_poly.entity_id
_entity_poly.type
_entity_poly.pdbx_seq_one_letter_code
_entity_poly.pdbx_strand_id
1 'polypeptide(L)'
;MRIFQLVAACGMCVGLFGADLEGYYMTHKGESGRQSIVEFFKRGDKYYCYGFANVDGSAPKKDVNNENPALRERFDKGSVFVYNLVRDGKSDVFKNGKVYNFDTGKEYYAKVTLKGDTLELRGSVDKSGLMGETKIWKKLSDKEVAPYLSQKPDFSVVEASLKDIKQ
;
A
#
# COMPACT_ATOMS: atom_id res chain seq x y z
N MET A 1 -46.31 -9.21 -48.52
CA MET A 1 -45.16 -9.78 -47.79
C MET A 1 -44.13 -8.68 -47.58
N ARG A 2 -44.13 -8.02 -46.42
CA ARG A 2 -43.11 -7.04 -46.02
C ARG A 2 -42.60 -7.50 -44.65
N ILE A 3 -41.35 -7.93 -44.66
CA ILE A 3 -40.64 -8.58 -43.56
C ILE A 3 -40.21 -7.53 -42.55
N PHE A 4 -40.51 -7.79 -41.27
CA PHE A 4 -39.93 -7.13 -40.10
C PHE A 4 -38.43 -7.42 -40.01
N GLN A 5 -37.58 -6.42 -39.77
CA GLN A 5 -36.25 -6.60 -39.17
C GLN A 5 -36.04 -5.43 -38.20
N LEU A 6 -36.35 -5.62 -36.92
CA LEU A 6 -35.49 -6.13 -35.83
C LEU A 6 -34.25 -5.25 -35.58
N VAL A 7 -34.33 -4.52 -34.46
CA VAL A 7 -33.28 -3.71 -33.84
C VAL A 7 -32.21 -4.63 -33.24
N ALA A 8 -30.94 -4.32 -33.48
CA ALA A 8 -29.82 -4.84 -32.69
C ALA A 8 -29.10 -3.66 -32.03
N ALA A 9 -29.49 -3.36 -30.79
CA ALA A 9 -28.74 -2.45 -29.92
C ALA A 9 -27.48 -3.18 -29.44
N CYS A 10 -26.33 -2.80 -29.96
CA CYS A 10 -25.04 -3.31 -29.53
C CYS A 10 -24.72 -2.70 -28.14
N GLY A 11 -25.01 -3.44 -27.08
CA GLY A 11 -24.62 -3.08 -25.72
C GLY A 11 -23.09 -3.09 -25.58
N MET A 12 -22.50 -1.91 -25.48
CA MET A 12 -21.09 -1.76 -25.12
C MET A 12 -20.95 -2.08 -23.63
N CYS A 13 -20.60 -3.33 -23.30
CA CYS A 13 -20.17 -3.70 -21.96
C CYS A 13 -18.84 -3.01 -21.67
N VAL A 14 -18.88 -1.82 -21.07
CA VAL A 14 -17.70 -1.22 -20.43
C VAL A 14 -17.39 -2.09 -19.22
N GLY A 15 -16.40 -2.96 -19.35
CA GLY A 15 -15.86 -3.69 -18.21
C GLY A 15 -15.30 -2.68 -17.22
N LEU A 16 -15.96 -2.53 -16.07
CA LEU A 16 -15.41 -1.80 -14.93
C LEU A 16 -14.20 -2.60 -14.42
N PHE A 17 -13.00 -2.20 -14.84
CA PHE A 17 -11.76 -2.63 -14.21
C PHE A 17 -11.63 -1.81 -12.92
N GLY A 18 -11.48 -2.49 -11.78
CA GLY A 18 -11.20 -1.82 -10.49
C GLY A 18 -9.87 -1.08 -10.56
N ALA A 19 -9.74 0.01 -9.79
CA ALA A 19 -8.56 0.87 -9.82
C ALA A 19 -7.30 0.12 -9.33
N ASP A 20 -6.13 0.50 -9.83
CA ASP A 20 -4.84 -0.09 -9.44
C ASP A 20 -4.31 0.49 -8.12
N LEU A 21 -3.82 -0.41 -7.27
CA LEU A 21 -3.22 -0.07 -5.97
C LEU A 21 -1.76 0.37 -6.14
N GLU A 22 -1.09 -0.07 -7.21
CA GLU A 22 0.26 0.35 -7.52
C GLU A 22 0.36 1.87 -7.66
N GLY A 23 1.49 2.42 -7.23
CA GLY A 23 1.80 3.84 -7.32
C GLY A 23 2.15 4.46 -5.98
N TYR A 24 2.13 5.79 -5.96
CA TYR A 24 2.68 6.58 -4.86
C TYR A 24 1.59 7.17 -3.99
N TYR A 25 1.82 7.12 -2.68
CA TYR A 25 0.87 7.61 -1.70
C TYR A 25 1.59 8.41 -0.62
N MET A 26 0.90 9.42 -0.11
CA MET A 26 1.30 10.14 1.09
C MET A 26 0.49 9.58 2.26
N THR A 27 1.17 9.12 3.30
CA THR A 27 0.51 8.54 4.47
C THR A 27 -0.29 9.59 5.25
N HIS A 28 -1.13 9.16 6.18
CA HIS A 28 -1.56 10.03 7.28
C HIS A 28 -0.35 10.56 8.08
N LYS A 29 -0.54 11.66 8.79
CA LYS A 29 0.41 12.15 9.80
C LYS A 29 0.28 11.28 11.05
N GLY A 30 1.36 10.61 11.44
CA GLY A 30 1.42 9.76 12.64
C GLY A 30 1.47 10.59 13.93
N GLU A 31 1.37 9.91 15.08
CA GLU A 31 1.42 10.54 16.41
C GLU A 31 2.74 11.28 16.66
N SER A 32 3.85 10.76 16.12
CA SER A 32 5.15 11.43 16.15
C SER A 32 5.23 12.69 15.29
N GLY A 33 4.15 13.02 14.57
CA GLY A 33 4.10 14.10 13.60
C GLY A 33 4.72 13.76 12.24
N ARG A 34 5.32 12.57 12.07
CA ARG A 34 5.91 12.15 10.80
C ARG A 34 4.84 11.76 9.79
N GLN A 35 5.14 12.05 8.53
CA GLN A 35 4.34 11.69 7.37
C GLN A 35 5.29 11.24 6.27
N SER A 36 4.97 10.13 5.60
CA SER A 36 5.88 9.48 4.66
C SER A 36 5.31 9.44 3.25
N ILE A 37 6.21 9.40 2.27
CA ILE A 37 5.90 9.03 0.89
C ILE A 37 6.24 7.56 0.73
N VAL A 38 5.28 6.82 0.20
CA VAL A 38 5.33 5.37 0.07
C VAL A 38 4.97 4.94 -1.33
N GLU A 39 5.39 3.74 -1.70
CA GLU A 39 5.08 3.14 -2.99
C GLU A 39 4.51 1.75 -2.80
N PHE A 40 3.32 1.53 -3.39
CA PHE A 40 2.77 0.20 -3.56
C PHE A 40 3.28 -0.40 -4.87
N PHE A 41 3.69 -1.66 -4.80
CA PHE A 41 4.12 -2.45 -5.95
C PHE A 41 3.55 -3.86 -5.87
N LYS A 42 3.50 -4.53 -7.03
CA LYS A 42 3.00 -5.89 -7.17
C LYS A 42 4.15 -6.87 -7.38
N ARG A 43 4.10 -8.03 -6.72
CA ARG A 43 5.01 -9.16 -6.93
C ARG A 43 4.19 -10.46 -6.95
N GLY A 44 4.15 -11.12 -8.10
CA GLY A 44 3.18 -12.20 -8.33
C GLY A 44 1.75 -11.69 -8.19
N ASP A 45 0.91 -12.39 -7.43
CA ASP A 45 -0.49 -11.98 -7.18
C ASP A 45 -0.68 -11.13 -5.90
N LYS A 46 0.43 -10.71 -5.29
CA LYS A 46 0.43 -10.00 -4.01
C LYS A 46 0.96 -8.58 -4.16
N TYR A 47 0.48 -7.71 -3.27
CA TYR A 47 0.83 -6.30 -3.21
C TYR A 47 1.61 -6.00 -1.93
N TYR A 48 2.58 -5.11 -2.06
CA TYR A 48 3.56 -4.74 -1.05
C TYR A 48 3.75 -3.22 -1.05
N CYS A 49 4.19 -2.66 0.08
CA CYS A 49 4.43 -1.23 0.23
C CYS A 49 5.69 -0.97 1.06
N TYR A 50 6.48 0.01 0.62
CA TYR A 50 7.65 0.51 1.34
C TYR A 50 7.66 2.04 1.36
N GLY A 51 8.28 2.63 2.39
CA GLY A 51 8.50 4.07 2.47
C GLY A 51 9.85 4.46 1.86
N PHE A 52 9.91 5.61 1.17
CA PHE A 52 11.17 6.07 0.56
C PHE A 52 11.56 7.52 0.88
N ALA A 53 10.63 8.32 1.38
CA ALA A 53 10.91 9.69 1.81
C ALA A 53 9.99 10.10 2.97
N ASN A 54 10.44 11.08 3.76
CA ASN A 54 9.59 11.79 4.71
C ASN A 54 9.20 13.15 4.12
N VAL A 55 7.95 13.57 4.35
CA VAL A 55 7.42 14.85 3.86
C VAL A 55 8.18 16.04 4.45
N ASP A 56 8.61 15.91 5.71
CA ASP A 56 9.39 16.94 6.42
C ASP A 56 10.90 16.91 6.11
N GLY A 57 11.36 16.01 5.24
CA GLY A 57 12.77 15.83 4.91
C GLY A 57 13.62 15.20 6.01
N SER A 58 13.01 14.72 7.10
CA SER A 58 13.74 14.03 8.17
C SER A 58 14.43 12.75 7.66
N ALA A 59 15.58 12.42 8.25
CA ALA A 59 16.33 11.23 7.88
C ALA A 59 15.59 9.93 8.25
N PRO A 60 15.88 8.81 7.56
CA PRO A 60 15.41 7.48 7.94
C PRO A 60 15.78 7.12 9.37
N LYS A 61 14.93 6.35 10.04
CA LYS A 61 15.20 5.82 11.39
C LYS A 61 15.50 4.33 11.32
N LYS A 62 16.31 3.86 12.27
CA LYS A 62 16.53 2.43 12.49
C LYS A 62 15.29 1.79 13.11
N ASP A 63 15.04 0.52 12.80
CA ASP A 63 13.94 -0.29 13.32
C ASP A 63 14.22 -0.80 14.75
N VAL A 64 14.56 0.11 15.66
CA VAL A 64 15.04 -0.20 17.02
C VAL A 64 14.03 -1.00 17.85
N ASN A 65 12.75 -0.91 17.51
CA ASN A 65 11.65 -1.59 18.21
C ASN A 65 11.38 -3.00 17.70
N ASN A 66 12.11 -3.48 16.68
CA ASN A 66 11.88 -4.81 16.15
C ASN A 66 12.08 -5.90 17.22
N GLU A 67 11.12 -6.81 17.32
CA GLU A 67 11.20 -7.97 18.22
C GLU A 67 12.40 -8.85 17.88
N ASN A 68 12.74 -8.97 16.59
CA ASN A 68 13.94 -9.67 16.13
C ASN A 68 15.16 -8.73 16.21
N PRO A 69 16.14 -8.98 17.10
CA PRO A 69 17.31 -8.11 17.25
C PRO A 69 18.12 -7.95 15.97
N ALA A 70 18.15 -8.97 15.10
CA ALA A 70 18.89 -8.92 13.83
C ALA A 70 18.31 -7.90 12.84
N LEU A 71 17.05 -7.50 13.00
CA LEU A 71 16.39 -6.51 12.15
C LEU A 71 16.50 -5.08 12.68
N ARG A 72 17.01 -4.86 13.90
CA ARG A 72 17.04 -3.53 14.53
C ARG A 72 17.96 -2.53 13.85
N GLU A 73 18.92 -3.03 13.07
CA GLU A 73 19.87 -2.20 12.33
C GLU A 73 19.35 -1.76 10.95
N ARG A 74 18.22 -2.32 10.47
CA ARG A 74 17.63 -1.91 9.20
C ARG A 74 16.96 -0.55 9.34
N PHE A 75 16.85 0.17 8.22
CA PHE A 75 16.15 1.45 8.16
C PHE A 75 14.67 1.26 7.81
N ASP A 76 13.81 2.17 8.31
CA ASP A 76 12.40 2.28 7.92
C ASP A 76 12.23 2.57 6.41
N LYS A 77 13.16 3.34 5.85
CA LYS A 77 13.27 3.62 4.41
C LYS A 77 13.73 2.39 3.63
N GLY A 78 12.98 2.05 2.58
CA GLY A 78 13.26 0.92 1.69
C GLY A 78 12.80 -0.43 2.24
N SER A 79 12.50 -0.52 3.54
CA SER A 79 11.95 -1.73 4.14
C SER A 79 10.46 -1.87 3.85
N VAL A 80 10.05 -3.03 3.33
CA VAL A 80 8.64 -3.35 3.12
C VAL A 80 7.93 -3.49 4.46
N PHE A 81 6.81 -2.77 4.62
CA PHE A 81 6.05 -2.72 5.87
C PHE A 81 4.56 -2.96 5.71
N VAL A 82 3.99 -2.84 4.51
CA VAL A 82 2.69 -3.45 4.17
C VAL A 82 2.96 -4.56 3.18
N TYR A 83 2.41 -5.75 3.41
CA TYR A 83 2.75 -6.91 2.58
C TYR A 83 1.63 -7.92 2.51
N ASN A 84 1.74 -8.81 1.51
CA ASN A 84 0.86 -9.95 1.27
C ASN A 84 -0.61 -9.59 1.03
N LEU A 85 -0.90 -8.35 0.64
CA LEU A 85 -2.23 -7.94 0.21
C LEU A 85 -2.61 -8.68 -1.08
N VAL A 86 -3.83 -9.17 -1.16
CA VAL A 86 -4.39 -9.84 -2.34
C VAL A 86 -5.68 -9.13 -2.75
N ARG A 87 -5.82 -8.79 -4.03
CA ARG A 87 -7.03 -8.16 -4.56
C ARG A 87 -8.22 -9.11 -4.43
N ASP A 88 -9.34 -8.60 -3.94
CA ASP A 88 -10.58 -9.36 -3.81
C ASP A 88 -11.38 -9.34 -5.12
N GLY A 89 -11.13 -10.30 -6.01
CA GLY A 89 -11.76 -10.37 -7.32
C GLY A 89 -11.51 -9.12 -8.18
N LYS A 90 -12.58 -8.59 -8.79
CA LYS A 90 -12.54 -7.35 -9.59
C LYS A 90 -12.96 -6.11 -8.76
N SER A 91 -12.60 -6.07 -7.49
CA SER A 91 -12.95 -4.95 -6.60
C SER A 91 -11.75 -4.03 -6.30
N ASP A 92 -12.07 -2.91 -5.67
CA ASP A 92 -11.12 -1.94 -5.11
C ASP A 92 -10.63 -2.33 -3.70
N VAL A 93 -10.86 -3.58 -3.28
CA VAL A 93 -10.51 -4.10 -1.95
C VAL A 93 -9.34 -5.07 -2.07
N PHE A 94 -8.37 -4.92 -1.18
CA PHE A 94 -7.20 -5.78 -1.04
C PHE A 94 -7.13 -6.28 0.40
N LYS A 95 -7.07 -7.60 0.59
CA LYS A 95 -7.21 -8.26 1.90
C LYS A 95 -6.07 -9.24 2.16
N ASN A 96 -6.11 -9.88 3.33
CA ASN A 96 -5.12 -10.86 3.80
C ASN A 96 -3.71 -10.29 4.01
N GLY A 97 -3.56 -8.98 3.96
CA GLY A 97 -2.28 -8.33 4.16
C GLY A 97 -1.91 -8.26 5.64
N LYS A 98 -0.69 -7.78 5.86
CA LYS A 98 -0.16 -7.37 7.16
C LYS A 98 0.45 -5.98 7.05
N VAL A 99 0.47 -5.26 8.16
CA VAL A 99 1.18 -3.99 8.31
C VAL A 99 2.06 -4.02 9.56
N TYR A 100 3.35 -3.75 9.38
CA TYR A 100 4.32 -3.57 10.45
C TYR A 100 4.44 -2.09 10.81
N ASN A 101 4.47 -1.78 12.10
CA ASN A 101 4.63 -0.43 12.61
C ASN A 101 6.03 -0.24 13.22
N PHE A 102 6.90 0.48 12.53
CA PHE A 102 8.26 0.79 13.00
C PHE A 102 8.31 1.56 14.34
N ASP A 103 7.29 2.37 14.65
CA ASP A 103 7.26 3.14 15.89
C ASP A 103 6.99 2.25 17.11
N THR A 104 6.38 1.07 16.93
CA THR A 104 6.01 0.17 18.04
C THR A 104 6.60 -1.23 17.96
N GLY A 105 7.14 -1.63 16.81
CA GLY A 105 7.60 -2.98 16.54
C GLY A 105 6.49 -4.02 16.33
N LYS A 106 5.22 -3.58 16.30
CA LYS A 106 4.05 -4.46 16.23
C LYS A 106 3.58 -4.68 14.81
N GLU A 107 3.00 -5.86 14.59
CA GLU A 107 2.38 -6.25 13.32
C GLU A 107 0.86 -6.39 13.49
N TYR A 108 0.11 -5.93 12.48
CA TYR A 108 -1.34 -5.97 12.44
C TYR A 108 -1.82 -6.60 11.13
N TYR A 109 -3.03 -7.16 11.12
CA TYR A 109 -3.72 -7.50 9.88
C TYR A 109 -4.03 -6.23 9.09
N ALA A 110 -3.89 -6.30 7.77
CA ALA A 110 -4.10 -5.17 6.87
C ALA A 110 -5.16 -5.48 5.83
N LYS A 111 -6.04 -4.50 5.62
CA LYS A 111 -6.95 -4.41 4.48
C LYS A 111 -6.81 -3.02 3.86
N VAL A 112 -6.74 -2.95 2.54
CA VAL A 112 -6.74 -1.69 1.79
C VAL A 112 -8.03 -1.60 0.98
N THR A 113 -8.66 -0.44 1.00
CA THR A 113 -9.79 -0.10 0.12
C THR A 113 -9.45 1.17 -0.65
N LEU A 114 -9.50 1.13 -1.99
CA LEU A 114 -9.35 2.35 -2.79
C LEU A 114 -10.65 3.17 -2.77
N LYS A 115 -10.52 4.49 -2.65
CA LYS A 115 -11.60 5.47 -2.53
C LYS A 115 -11.26 6.71 -3.35
N GLY A 116 -11.43 6.65 -4.66
CA GLY A 116 -11.05 7.73 -5.58
C GLY A 116 -9.56 8.06 -5.44
N ASP A 117 -9.25 9.29 -5.04
CA ASP A 117 -7.88 9.79 -4.87
C ASP A 117 -7.27 9.44 -3.50
N THR A 118 -7.92 8.57 -2.74
CA THR A 118 -7.43 8.10 -1.43
C THR A 118 -7.46 6.59 -1.35
N LEU A 119 -6.74 6.06 -0.36
CA LEU A 119 -6.95 4.70 0.11
C LEU A 119 -7.20 4.72 1.62
N GLU A 120 -8.00 3.73 2.05
CA GLU A 120 -8.22 3.40 3.45
C GLU A 120 -7.33 2.20 3.78
N LEU A 121 -6.31 2.39 4.61
CA LEU A 121 -5.54 1.31 5.20
C LEU A 121 -6.12 0.98 6.57
N ARG A 122 -6.79 -0.16 6.69
CA ARG A 122 -7.28 -0.69 7.97
C ARG A 122 -6.26 -1.65 8.56
N GLY A 123 -5.72 -1.29 9.73
CA GLY A 123 -4.88 -2.14 10.57
C GLY A 123 -5.70 -2.71 11.73
N SER A 124 -5.69 -4.02 11.92
CA SER A 124 -6.46 -4.70 12.97
C SER A 124 -5.68 -5.78 13.72
N VAL A 125 -6.06 -6.05 14.96
CA VAL A 125 -5.48 -7.16 15.75
C VAL A 125 -6.09 -8.51 15.38
N ASP A 126 -7.28 -8.50 14.76
CA ASP A 126 -7.99 -9.68 14.32
C ASP A 126 -8.07 -9.78 12.78
N LYS A 127 -8.22 -11.01 12.27
CA LYS A 127 -8.29 -11.31 10.82
C LYS A 127 -9.53 -10.73 10.13
N SER A 128 -10.63 -10.56 10.86
CA SER A 128 -11.90 -10.07 10.30
C SER A 128 -11.90 -8.55 10.11
N GLY A 129 -11.00 -7.84 10.78
CA GLY A 129 -10.88 -6.39 10.71
C GLY A 129 -11.86 -5.65 11.63
N LEU A 130 -12.44 -6.31 12.64
CA LEU A 130 -13.42 -5.69 13.53
C LEU A 130 -12.77 -4.79 14.59
N MET A 131 -11.66 -5.25 15.19
CA MET A 131 -10.91 -4.52 16.21
C MET A 131 -9.64 -3.93 15.62
N GLY A 132 -9.71 -2.64 15.27
CA GLY A 132 -8.61 -1.95 14.61
C GLY A 132 -8.94 -0.53 14.23
N GLU A 133 -8.01 0.11 13.54
CA GLU A 133 -8.09 1.50 13.10
C GLU A 133 -7.95 1.61 11.59
N THR A 134 -8.54 2.66 11.03
CA THR A 134 -8.41 2.99 9.61
C THR A 134 -7.62 4.28 9.48
N LYS A 135 -6.59 4.26 8.63
CA LYS A 135 -5.79 5.43 8.27
C LYS A 135 -6.03 5.77 6.80
N ILE A 136 -6.18 7.05 6.50
CA ILE A 136 -6.43 7.54 5.14
C ILE A 136 -5.13 8.03 4.53
N TRP A 137 -4.77 7.50 3.36
CA TRP A 137 -3.59 7.94 2.62
C TRP A 137 -4.03 8.55 1.30
N LYS A 138 -3.34 9.60 0.87
CA LYS A 138 -3.63 10.33 -0.36
C LYS A 138 -2.84 9.72 -1.51
N LYS A 139 -3.48 9.41 -2.63
CA LYS A 139 -2.78 9.04 -3.88
C LYS A 139 -2.11 10.28 -4.46
N LEU A 140 -0.86 10.16 -4.87
CA LEU A 140 -0.08 11.26 -5.43
C LEU A 140 -0.07 11.17 -6.96
N SER A 141 -0.28 12.31 -7.60
CA SER A 141 0.02 12.49 -9.02
C SER A 141 1.53 12.57 -9.25
N ASP A 142 1.95 12.41 -10.51
CA ASP A 142 3.36 12.52 -10.92
C ASP A 142 3.99 13.86 -10.49
N LYS A 143 3.21 14.95 -10.57
CA LYS A 143 3.65 16.29 -10.14
C LYS A 143 3.87 16.37 -8.63
N GLU A 144 3.01 15.72 -7.85
CA GLU A 144 3.09 15.75 -6.38
C GLU A 144 4.20 14.85 -5.84
N VAL A 145 4.50 13.72 -6.50
CA VAL A 145 5.58 12.82 -6.07
C VAL A 145 6.97 13.27 -6.57
N ALA A 146 7.05 14.02 -7.68
CA ALA A 146 8.30 14.41 -8.32
C ALA A 146 9.39 14.94 -7.36
N PRO A 147 9.10 15.79 -6.35
CA PRO A 147 10.12 16.29 -5.42
C PRO A 147 10.79 15.21 -4.56
N TYR A 148 10.15 14.04 -4.40
CA TYR A 148 10.62 12.96 -3.54
C TYR A 148 11.33 11.84 -4.30
N LEU A 149 11.19 11.78 -5.63
CA LEU A 149 11.67 10.64 -6.43
C LEU A 149 13.20 10.45 -6.36
N SER A 150 13.96 11.53 -6.19
CA SER A 150 15.42 11.46 -6.00
C SER A 150 15.84 10.71 -4.73
N GLN A 151 14.91 10.53 -3.78
CA GLN A 151 15.16 9.79 -2.55
C GLN A 151 14.84 8.30 -2.68
N LYS A 152 14.25 7.84 -3.79
CA LYS A 152 13.93 6.41 -3.95
C LYS A 152 15.21 5.56 -3.82
N PRO A 153 15.21 4.52 -2.98
CA PRO A 153 16.31 3.58 -2.94
C PRO A 153 16.37 2.82 -4.27
N ASP A 154 17.53 2.23 -4.56
CA ASP A 154 17.61 1.18 -5.56
C ASP A 154 16.63 0.06 -5.20
N PHE A 155 15.91 -0.47 -6.19
CA PHE A 155 14.86 -1.45 -5.94
C PHE A 155 15.40 -2.77 -5.36
N SER A 156 16.67 -3.10 -5.57
CA SER A 156 17.32 -4.25 -4.94
C SER A 156 17.33 -4.17 -3.42
N VAL A 157 17.35 -2.96 -2.83
CA VAL A 157 17.23 -2.76 -1.37
C VAL A 157 15.84 -3.18 -0.90
N VAL A 158 14.81 -2.81 -1.68
CA VAL A 158 13.41 -3.17 -1.40
C VAL A 158 13.21 -4.67 -1.52
N GLU A 159 13.72 -5.28 -2.59
CA GLU A 159 13.67 -6.73 -2.81
C GLU A 159 14.38 -7.49 -1.69
N ALA A 160 15.55 -7.02 -1.27
CA ALA A 160 16.28 -7.62 -0.16
C ALA A 160 15.48 -7.58 1.15
N SER A 161 14.69 -6.52 1.40
CA SER A 161 13.85 -6.42 2.61
C SER A 161 12.71 -7.44 2.66
N LEU A 162 12.30 -8.01 1.52
CA LEU A 162 11.22 -9.01 1.48
C LEU A 162 11.58 -10.30 2.24
N LYS A 163 12.88 -10.59 2.42
CA LYS A 163 13.35 -11.74 3.21
C LYS A 163 13.13 -11.56 4.72
N ASP A 164 12.92 -10.32 5.17
CA ASP A 164 12.76 -9.97 6.59
C ASP A 164 11.29 -10.11 7.05
N ILE A 165 10.37 -10.33 6.10
CA ILE A 165 8.96 -10.54 6.39
C ILE A 165 8.78 -11.90 7.05
N LYS A 166 8.17 -11.92 8.24
CA LYS A 166 7.76 -13.15 8.92
C LYS A 166 6.80 -13.92 8.00
N GLN A 167 7.14 -15.17 7.67
CA GLN A 167 6.31 -16.05 6.84
C GLN A 167 5.04 -16.49 7.58
#